data_AF-A0A0E0QSE8-F1
#
_entry.id   AF-A0A0E0QSE8-F1
#
_cell.length_a   1.000
_cell.length_b   1.000
_cell.length_c   1.000
_cell.angle_alpha   90.00
_cell.angle_beta   90.00
_cell.angle_gamma   90.00
#
_symmetry.space_group_name_H-M   'P 1'
#
loop_
_entity.id
_entity.type
_entity.pdbx_description
1 polymer ?
#
loop_
_entity_poly.entity_id
_entity_poly.type
_entity_poly.pdbx_seq_one_letter_code
_entity_poly.pdbx_strand_id
1 'polypeptide(L)'
;MSEFLDLEAQDGIRMPWNVIPGTREDALSCVVPISAIYTPLKQVPDIPVLPYSPLRCRMCRSILNPFSIVDYVAKIWVCPFCFQRNHFPQHYSSISESNLPAELFPQYTTVEYISTAETGPVVPPVFMFVVDTCMIEEEIGYLKSALAQVVELLPDNSLVGFITFGTYVQVHELGFGLLPKSYVFKGTKEVTKDEMLDQMCFFAGKRKPTTGVIAGTRDGLSSESIARFLLPASECNRRIAKGPLACSS
;
A
#
# COMPACT_ATOMS: atom_id res chain seq x y z
N MET A 1 -29.94 19.65 0.89
CA MET A 1 -29.50 18.39 0.25
C MET A 1 -28.24 18.58 -0.58
N SER A 2 -28.11 19.67 -1.36
CA SER A 2 -26.84 20.01 -2.05
C SER A 2 -25.65 20.16 -1.09
N GLU A 3 -25.86 20.83 0.05
CA GLU A 3 -24.81 21.13 1.04
C GLU A 3 -24.04 19.90 1.57
N PHE A 4 -24.70 18.75 1.72
CA PHE A 4 -24.04 17.52 2.20
C PHE A 4 -23.34 16.75 1.08
N LEU A 5 -23.79 16.91 -0.17
CA LEU A 5 -23.09 16.38 -1.34
C LEU A 5 -21.81 17.16 -1.59
N ASP A 6 -21.81 18.47 -1.30
CA ASP A 6 -20.62 19.31 -1.40
C ASP A 6 -19.57 18.91 -0.36
N LEU A 7 -19.97 18.60 0.88
CA LEU A 7 -19.07 18.04 1.90
C LEU A 7 -18.51 16.67 1.49
N GLU A 8 -19.35 15.80 0.94
CA GLU A 8 -18.87 14.52 0.41
C GLU A 8 -17.90 14.76 -0.76
N ALA A 9 -18.18 15.70 -1.65
CA ALA A 9 -17.32 16.09 -2.77
C ALA A 9 -15.92 16.54 -2.30
N GLN A 10 -15.88 17.38 -1.26
CA GLN A 10 -14.67 17.96 -0.70
C GLN A 10 -13.83 16.95 0.10
N ASP A 11 -14.42 16.24 1.07
CA ASP A 11 -13.68 15.44 2.05
C ASP A 11 -13.84 13.92 1.85
N GLY A 12 -14.71 13.49 0.93
CA GLY A 12 -14.98 12.07 0.72
C GLY A 12 -15.70 11.39 1.89
N ILE A 13 -16.38 12.16 2.72
CA ILE A 13 -17.10 11.69 3.91
C ILE A 13 -18.61 11.90 3.73
N ARG A 14 -19.39 10.86 4.01
CA ARG A 14 -20.84 10.94 4.11
C ARG A 14 -21.33 10.37 5.44
N MET A 15 -22.04 11.19 6.20
CA MET A 15 -22.65 10.79 7.47
C MET A 15 -24.18 10.75 7.38
N PRO A 16 -24.85 9.80 8.06
CA PRO A 16 -26.31 9.85 8.21
C PRO A 16 -26.75 10.99 9.13
N TRP A 17 -25.88 11.42 10.05
CA TRP A 17 -26.11 12.52 10.99
C TRP A 17 -24.96 13.52 10.92
N ASN A 18 -25.18 14.69 10.31
CA ASN A 18 -24.20 15.80 10.29
C ASN A 18 -24.26 16.68 11.54
N VAL A 19 -25.28 16.46 12.38
CA VAL A 19 -25.37 17.01 13.74
C VAL A 19 -25.44 15.82 14.68
N ILE A 20 -24.42 15.66 15.51
CA ILE A 20 -24.29 14.52 16.40
C ILE A 20 -25.15 14.76 17.66
N PRO A 21 -25.91 13.76 18.13
CA PRO A 21 -26.61 13.83 19.40
C PRO A 21 -25.67 14.21 20.56
N GLY A 22 -26.09 15.16 21.40
CA GLY A 22 -25.26 15.70 22.49
C GLY A 22 -25.09 14.76 23.68
N THR A 23 -25.92 13.71 23.78
CA THR A 23 -25.88 12.72 24.86
C THR A 23 -25.84 11.31 24.30
N ARG A 24 -25.42 10.35 25.13
CA ARG A 24 -25.39 8.94 24.75
C ARG A 24 -26.80 8.37 24.64
N GLU A 25 -27.71 8.83 25.50
CA GLU A 25 -29.11 8.43 25.53
C GLU A 25 -29.81 8.81 24.22
N ASP A 26 -29.62 10.05 23.77
CA ASP A 26 -30.15 10.51 22.48
C ASP A 26 -29.57 9.70 21.31
N ALA A 27 -28.25 9.42 21.34
CA ALA A 27 -27.61 8.59 20.33
C ALA A 27 -28.14 7.15 20.28
N LEU A 28 -28.48 6.56 21.43
CA LEU A 28 -29.10 5.23 21.52
C LEU A 28 -30.56 5.23 21.05
N SER A 29 -31.23 6.37 21.11
CA SER A 29 -32.59 6.53 20.59
C SER A 29 -32.63 6.66 19.06
N CYS A 30 -31.51 7.02 18.43
CA CYS A 30 -31.41 7.09 16.97
C CYS A 30 -31.48 5.69 16.35
N VAL A 31 -32.48 5.45 15.49
CA VAL A 31 -32.64 4.19 14.74
C VAL A 31 -31.42 3.90 13.84
N VAL A 32 -30.84 4.96 13.26
CA VAL A 32 -29.62 4.87 12.45
C VAL A 32 -28.42 5.25 13.33
N PRO A 33 -27.34 4.45 13.37
CA PRO A 33 -26.18 4.76 14.19
C PRO A 33 -25.39 5.97 13.67
N ILE A 34 -24.74 6.69 14.58
CA ILE A 34 -23.69 7.66 14.24
C ILE A 34 -22.56 6.90 13.56
N SER A 35 -22.35 7.17 12.28
CA SER A 35 -21.42 6.44 11.43
C SER A 35 -20.96 7.34 10.27
N ALA A 36 -19.94 6.91 9.54
CA ALA A 36 -19.47 7.60 8.35
C ALA A 36 -19.10 6.58 7.28
N ILE A 37 -19.43 6.88 6.03
CA ILE A 37 -18.82 6.25 4.87
C ILE A 37 -17.71 7.19 4.42
N TYR A 38 -16.48 6.70 4.45
CA TYR A 38 -15.30 7.48 4.12
C TYR A 38 -14.58 6.85 2.93
N THR A 39 -14.13 7.69 1.99
CA THR A 39 -13.34 7.32 0.83
C THR A 39 -11.94 7.94 0.95
N PRO A 40 -10.97 7.27 1.60
CA PRO A 40 -9.67 7.87 1.90
C PRO A 40 -8.85 8.28 0.67
N LEU A 41 -8.97 7.52 -0.41
CA LEU A 41 -8.28 7.76 -1.68
C LEU A 41 -9.25 8.32 -2.72
N LYS A 42 -10.16 9.21 -2.28
CA LYS A 42 -11.07 9.89 -3.20
C LYS A 42 -10.26 10.74 -4.17
N GLN A 43 -10.56 10.59 -5.45
CA GLN A 43 -10.02 11.46 -6.50
C GLN A 43 -10.71 12.82 -6.39
N VAL A 44 -10.08 13.76 -5.67
CA VAL A 44 -10.55 15.15 -5.55
C VAL A 44 -9.68 16.02 -6.48
N PRO A 45 -10.28 16.74 -7.44
CA PRO A 45 -9.55 17.71 -8.25
C PRO A 45 -8.85 18.73 -7.33
N ASP A 46 -7.58 19.01 -7.61
CA ASP A 46 -6.79 20.03 -6.89
C ASP A 46 -6.58 19.77 -5.39
N ILE A 47 -6.57 18.50 -4.95
CA ILE A 47 -6.17 18.16 -3.57
C ILE A 47 -4.75 18.70 -3.28
N PRO A 48 -4.55 19.48 -2.20
CA PRO A 48 -3.23 20.02 -1.88
C PRO A 48 -2.30 18.88 -1.44
N VAL A 49 -1.22 18.70 -2.22
CA VAL A 49 -0.15 17.74 -1.91
C VAL A 49 1.03 18.50 -1.28
N LEU A 50 1.26 18.27 0.00
CA LEU A 50 2.25 18.98 0.81
C LEU A 50 3.61 18.28 0.74
N PRO A 51 4.69 18.98 0.32
CA PRO A 51 6.00 18.37 0.05
C PRO A 51 6.86 18.18 1.31
N TYR A 52 6.24 17.99 2.46
CA TYR A 52 6.89 17.88 3.76
C TYR A 52 6.15 16.92 4.69
N SER A 53 6.79 16.51 5.78
CA SER A 53 6.19 15.59 6.76
C SER A 53 5.11 16.30 7.61
N PRO A 54 4.02 15.60 7.98
CA PRO A 54 2.95 16.19 8.79
C PRO A 54 3.42 16.54 10.21
N LEU A 55 3.00 17.71 10.72
CA LEU A 55 3.27 18.09 12.11
C LEU A 55 2.33 17.32 13.06
N ARG A 56 2.89 16.50 13.95
CA ARG A 56 2.13 15.64 14.86
C ARG A 56 2.08 16.21 16.28
N CYS A 57 0.94 16.06 16.93
CA CYS A 57 0.79 16.31 18.35
C CYS A 57 1.73 15.38 19.15
N ARG A 58 2.43 15.95 20.14
CA ARG A 58 3.40 15.21 20.97
C ARG A 58 2.77 14.14 21.86
N MET A 59 1.47 14.26 22.17
CA MET A 59 0.75 13.34 23.04
C MET A 59 -0.06 12.31 22.26
N CYS A 60 -1.05 12.74 21.48
CA CYS A 60 -1.99 11.83 20.80
C CYS A 60 -1.59 11.48 19.35
N ARG A 61 -0.50 12.07 18.83
CA ARG A 61 0.00 11.87 17.45
C ARG A 61 -0.94 12.30 16.32
N SER A 62 -2.09 12.91 16.63
CA SER A 62 -2.95 13.59 15.65
C SER A 62 -2.19 14.67 14.89
N ILE A 63 -2.60 14.94 13.65
CA ILE A 63 -1.92 15.84 12.73
C ILE A 63 -2.50 17.26 12.87
N LEU A 64 -1.64 18.27 12.77
CA LEU A 64 -2.05 19.68 12.66
C LEU A 64 -3.08 19.83 11.53
N ASN A 65 -4.16 20.53 11.80
CA ASN A 65 -5.27 20.69 10.86
C ASN A 65 -5.99 22.02 11.12
N PRO A 66 -6.89 22.47 10.21
CA PRO A 66 -7.52 23.79 10.31
C PRO A 66 -8.36 24.03 11.58
N PHE A 67 -8.74 22.98 12.30
CA PHE A 67 -9.50 23.09 13.56
C PHE A 67 -8.59 23.28 14.79
N SER A 68 -7.27 23.35 14.60
CA SER A 68 -6.31 23.61 15.67
C SER A 68 -6.28 25.10 16.03
N ILE A 69 -6.27 25.42 17.32
CA ILE A 69 -6.15 26.80 17.78
C ILE A 69 -4.67 27.19 17.77
N VAL A 70 -4.34 28.30 17.12
CA VAL A 70 -2.96 28.76 16.95
C VAL A 70 -2.70 30.06 17.71
N ASP A 71 -1.63 30.09 18.48
CA ASP A 71 -1.04 31.29 19.05
C ASP A 71 0.22 31.66 18.24
N TYR A 72 0.09 32.68 17.39
CA TYR A 72 1.16 33.16 16.53
C TYR A 72 2.27 33.91 17.27
N VAL A 73 2.01 34.42 18.48
CA VAL A 73 3.01 35.14 19.29
C VAL A 73 3.88 34.13 20.02
N ALA A 74 3.26 33.19 20.72
CA ALA A 74 3.97 32.14 21.44
C ALA A 74 4.48 31.01 20.53
N LYS A 75 4.07 30.99 19.25
CA LYS A 75 4.37 29.93 18.27
C LYS A 75 3.94 28.56 18.81
N ILE A 76 2.70 28.48 19.28
CA ILE A 76 2.09 27.27 19.83
C ILE A 76 0.80 26.94 19.07
N TRP A 77 0.48 25.67 18.94
CA TRP A 77 -0.85 25.21 18.53
C TRP A 77 -1.44 24.25 19.55
N VAL A 78 -2.76 24.29 19.69
CA VAL A 78 -3.54 23.44 20.58
C VAL A 78 -4.22 22.37 19.74
N CYS A 79 -3.95 21.11 20.06
CA CYS A 79 -4.57 19.97 19.38
C CYS A 79 -6.08 19.92 19.66
N PRO A 80 -6.95 19.82 18.64
CA PRO A 80 -8.40 19.80 18.83
C PRO A 80 -8.92 18.51 19.50
N PHE A 81 -8.11 17.44 19.52
CA PHE A 81 -8.52 16.15 20.07
C PHE A 81 -8.17 15.99 21.55
N CYS A 82 -6.94 16.35 21.94
CA CYS A 82 -6.47 16.14 23.32
C CYS A 82 -6.13 17.44 24.06
N PHE A 83 -6.37 18.60 23.44
CA PHE A 83 -6.10 19.94 23.99
C PHE A 83 -4.64 20.19 24.40
N GLN A 84 -3.71 19.34 23.95
CA GLN A 84 -2.29 19.50 24.20
C GLN A 84 -1.77 20.74 23.46
N ARG A 85 -1.04 21.60 24.19
CA ARG A 85 -0.22 22.66 23.62
C ARG A 85 1.07 22.08 23.04
N ASN A 86 1.35 22.36 21.78
CA ASN A 86 2.53 21.91 21.05
C ASN A 86 3.26 23.13 20.51
N HIS A 87 4.59 23.17 20.63
CA HIS A 87 5.39 24.21 19.99
C HIS A 87 5.54 23.92 18.50
N PHE A 88 5.49 24.97 17.68
CA PHE A 88 5.89 24.85 16.29
C PHE A 88 7.40 24.58 16.19
N PRO A 89 7.84 23.74 15.22
CA PRO A 89 9.25 23.55 14.94
C PRO A 89 9.85 24.78 14.25
N GLN A 90 11.19 24.85 14.18
CA GLN A 90 11.90 26.05 13.70
C GLN A 90 11.54 26.48 12.27
N HIS A 91 11.20 25.53 11.39
CA HIS A 91 10.80 25.81 10.01
C HIS A 91 9.42 26.52 9.91
N TYR A 92 8.65 26.57 11.01
CA TYR A 92 7.41 27.35 11.13
C TYR A 92 7.64 28.70 11.84
N SER A 93 8.89 29.14 12.02
CA SER A 93 9.21 30.37 12.76
C SER A 93 8.55 31.63 12.20
N SER A 94 8.29 31.67 10.89
CA SER A 94 7.63 32.78 10.19
C SER A 94 6.09 32.71 10.20
N ILE A 95 5.47 31.74 10.88
CA ILE A 95 4.01 31.59 10.88
C ILE A 95 3.31 32.85 11.44
N SER A 96 2.30 33.34 10.74
CA SER A 96 1.45 34.46 11.16
C SER A 96 0.06 34.32 10.56
N GLU A 97 -0.89 35.17 10.95
CA GLU A 97 -2.22 35.23 10.32
C GLU A 97 -2.16 35.45 8.80
N SER A 98 -1.15 36.17 8.32
CA SER A 98 -0.90 36.43 6.89
C SER A 98 0.00 35.41 6.21
N ASN A 99 0.62 34.50 6.96
CA ASN A 99 1.57 33.50 6.46
C ASN A 99 1.26 32.15 7.11
N LEU A 100 0.18 31.54 6.65
CA LEU A 100 -0.29 30.25 7.12
C LEU A 100 0.37 29.10 6.33
N PRO A 101 0.78 28.02 7.02
CA PRO A 101 1.08 26.76 6.37
C PRO A 101 -0.20 26.20 5.73
N ALA A 102 -0.05 25.40 4.69
CA ALA A 102 -1.18 24.95 3.89
C ALA A 102 -2.23 24.18 4.71
N GLU A 103 -1.80 23.29 5.60
CA GLU A 103 -2.69 22.50 6.46
C GLU A 103 -3.50 23.31 7.51
N LEU A 104 -3.31 24.64 7.57
CA LEU A 104 -4.12 25.54 8.39
C LEU A 104 -5.09 26.40 7.58
N PHE A 105 -5.08 26.32 6.24
CA PHE A 105 -6.11 26.98 5.45
C PHE A 105 -7.48 26.34 5.75
N PRO A 106 -8.52 27.13 6.06
CA PRO A 106 -9.84 26.60 6.40
C PRO A 106 -10.44 25.66 5.35
N GLN A 107 -10.12 25.87 4.07
CA GLN A 107 -10.57 25.03 2.96
C GLN A 107 -9.76 23.73 2.79
N TYR A 108 -8.61 23.59 3.44
CA TYR A 108 -7.73 22.42 3.33
C TYR A 108 -7.98 21.45 4.50
N THR A 109 -9.25 21.02 4.62
CA THR A 109 -9.69 19.98 5.56
C THR A 109 -9.19 18.59 5.18
N THR A 110 -8.95 18.38 3.89
CA THR A 110 -8.37 17.17 3.31
C THR A 110 -7.11 17.55 2.53
N VAL A 111 -5.97 16.94 2.89
CA VAL A 111 -4.67 17.18 2.26
C VAL A 111 -3.89 15.87 2.15
N GLU A 112 -2.97 15.78 1.20
CA GLU A 112 -2.01 14.67 1.12
C GLU A 112 -0.61 15.16 1.51
N TYR A 113 0.16 14.30 2.16
CA TYR A 113 1.57 14.57 2.46
C TYR A 113 2.44 13.64 1.62
N ILE A 114 3.43 14.19 0.93
CA ILE A 114 4.38 13.37 0.18
C ILE A 114 5.19 12.51 1.16
N SER A 115 5.28 11.22 0.87
CA SER A 115 6.14 10.30 1.61
C SER A 115 7.60 10.78 1.49
N THR A 116 8.21 11.21 2.59
CA THR A 116 9.62 11.59 2.63
C THR A 116 10.50 10.34 2.81
N ALA A 117 11.80 10.42 2.51
CA ALA A 117 12.74 9.30 2.71
C ALA A 117 12.74 8.74 4.16
N GLU A 118 12.29 9.55 5.13
CA GLU A 118 12.10 9.16 6.54
C GLU A 118 10.98 8.14 6.75
N THR A 119 10.04 8.02 5.80
CA THR A 119 8.93 7.06 5.84
C THR A 119 9.31 5.65 5.37
N GLY A 120 10.56 5.46 4.92
CA GLY A 120 11.14 4.16 4.55
C GLY A 120 11.45 4.05 3.05
N PRO A 121 12.25 3.04 2.64
CA PRO A 121 12.55 2.80 1.24
C PRO A 121 11.26 2.47 0.47
N VAL A 122 11.08 3.08 -0.70
CA VAL A 122 10.00 2.71 -1.63
C VAL A 122 10.29 1.30 -2.12
N VAL A 123 9.58 0.32 -1.56
CA VAL A 123 9.64 -1.06 -2.05
C VAL A 123 8.85 -1.11 -3.36
N PRO A 124 9.41 -1.64 -4.46
CA PRO A 124 8.66 -1.77 -5.70
C PRO A 124 7.43 -2.66 -5.47
N PRO A 125 6.29 -2.36 -6.13
CA PRO A 125 5.11 -3.21 -6.02
C PRO A 125 5.42 -4.60 -6.57
N VAL A 126 4.85 -5.63 -5.95
CA VAL A 126 5.03 -7.03 -6.34
C VAL A 126 3.72 -7.57 -6.90
N PHE A 127 3.76 -8.10 -8.12
CA PHE A 127 2.65 -8.77 -8.79
C PHE A 127 2.98 -10.25 -8.93
N MET A 128 2.26 -11.09 -8.19
CA MET A 128 2.38 -12.54 -8.29
C MET A 128 1.23 -13.09 -9.12
N PHE A 129 1.52 -13.60 -10.31
CA PHE A 129 0.53 -14.28 -11.13
C PHE A 129 0.44 -15.75 -10.72
N VAL A 130 -0.74 -16.17 -10.28
CA VAL A 130 -1.02 -17.56 -9.89
C VAL A 130 -2.06 -18.10 -10.87
N VAL A 131 -1.63 -18.97 -11.78
CA VAL A 131 -2.38 -19.35 -12.98
C VAL A 131 -2.78 -20.81 -12.94
N ASP A 132 -4.08 -21.09 -13.03
CA ASP A 132 -4.59 -22.43 -13.25
C ASP A 132 -4.31 -22.86 -14.69
N THR A 133 -3.79 -24.07 -14.88
CA THR A 133 -3.56 -24.68 -16.18
C THR A 133 -4.57 -25.78 -16.51
N CYS A 134 -5.55 -26.05 -15.64
CA CYS A 134 -6.64 -27.01 -15.88
C CYS A 134 -7.74 -26.44 -16.78
N MET A 135 -7.35 -25.85 -17.91
CA MET A 135 -8.25 -25.17 -18.84
C MET A 135 -8.00 -25.67 -20.27
N ILE A 136 -8.96 -25.45 -21.16
CA ILE A 136 -8.80 -25.82 -22.57
C ILE A 136 -7.81 -24.90 -23.29
N GLU A 137 -7.23 -25.37 -24.39
CA GLU A 137 -6.16 -24.66 -25.12
C GLU A 137 -6.58 -23.27 -25.63
N GLU A 138 -7.85 -23.10 -25.99
CA GLU A 138 -8.35 -21.80 -26.43
C GLU A 138 -8.35 -20.76 -25.29
N GLU A 139 -8.85 -21.15 -24.11
CA GLU A 139 -8.91 -20.29 -22.93
C GLU A 139 -7.52 -19.94 -22.41
N ILE A 140 -6.59 -20.90 -22.40
CA ILE A 140 -5.20 -20.60 -22.02
C ILE A 140 -4.56 -19.65 -23.03
N GLY A 141 -4.91 -19.73 -24.32
CA GLY A 141 -4.49 -18.77 -25.35
C GLY A 141 -4.94 -17.33 -25.06
N TYR A 142 -6.22 -17.15 -24.70
CA TYR A 142 -6.74 -15.84 -24.29
C TYR A 142 -6.08 -15.34 -23.00
N LEU A 143 -5.91 -16.21 -22.00
CA LEU A 143 -5.27 -15.86 -20.73
C LEU A 143 -3.82 -15.42 -20.92
N LYS A 144 -3.04 -16.13 -21.76
CA LYS A 144 -1.66 -15.73 -22.12
C LYS A 144 -1.62 -14.31 -22.69
N SER A 145 -2.56 -14.00 -23.59
CA SER A 145 -2.66 -12.69 -24.23
C SER A 145 -3.02 -11.59 -23.23
N ALA A 146 -3.96 -11.86 -22.32
CA ALA A 146 -4.35 -10.92 -21.26
C ALA A 146 -3.21 -10.68 -20.26
N LEU A 147 -2.50 -11.73 -19.84
CA LEU A 147 -1.36 -11.61 -18.93
C LEU A 147 -0.22 -10.80 -19.56
N ALA A 148 0.07 -10.99 -20.85
CA ALA A 148 1.06 -10.20 -21.57
C ALA A 148 0.69 -8.70 -21.55
N GLN A 149 -0.58 -8.36 -21.83
CA GLN A 149 -1.06 -6.98 -21.79
C GLN A 149 -0.96 -6.38 -20.38
N VAL A 150 -1.34 -7.12 -19.34
CA VAL A 150 -1.24 -6.63 -17.96
C VAL A 150 0.20 -6.32 -17.59
N VAL A 151 1.16 -7.17 -17.95
CA VAL A 151 2.59 -6.95 -17.65
C VAL A 151 3.12 -5.70 -18.34
N GLU A 152 2.66 -5.38 -19.55
CA GLU A 152 3.01 -4.14 -20.27
C GLU A 152 2.44 -2.87 -19.60
N LEU A 153 1.37 -2.99 -18.82
CA LEU A 153 0.77 -1.88 -18.07
C LEU A 153 1.40 -1.66 -16.69
N LEU A 154 2.24 -2.58 -16.22
CA LEU A 154 2.91 -2.45 -14.93
C LEU A 154 4.03 -1.42 -14.98
N PRO A 155 4.27 -0.66 -13.90
CA PRO A 155 5.48 0.16 -13.77
C PRO A 155 6.75 -0.68 -13.96
N ASP A 156 7.76 -0.14 -14.66
CA ASP A 156 8.97 -0.87 -15.07
C ASP A 156 9.75 -1.54 -13.92
N ASN A 157 9.71 -0.92 -12.73
CA ASN A 157 10.38 -1.38 -11.52
C ASN A 157 9.54 -2.37 -10.70
N SER A 158 8.29 -2.62 -11.08
CA SER A 158 7.43 -3.59 -10.41
C SER A 158 8.02 -4.98 -10.52
N LEU A 159 8.04 -5.72 -9.43
CA LEU A 159 8.52 -7.08 -9.40
C LEU A 159 7.40 -8.04 -9.80
N VAL A 160 7.66 -8.90 -10.76
CA VAL A 160 6.73 -9.90 -11.28
C VAL A 160 7.22 -11.30 -10.91
N GLY A 161 6.33 -12.09 -10.33
CA GLY A 161 6.52 -13.51 -10.07
C GLY A 161 5.45 -14.35 -10.77
N PHE A 162 5.75 -15.62 -11.00
CA PHE A 162 4.84 -16.52 -11.71
C PHE A 162 4.76 -17.88 -11.02
N ILE A 163 3.53 -18.36 -10.82
CA ILE A 163 3.19 -19.68 -10.30
C ILE A 163 2.13 -20.25 -11.24
N THR A 164 2.32 -21.48 -11.71
CA THR A 164 1.26 -22.24 -12.40
C THR A 164 0.82 -23.40 -11.53
N PHE A 165 -0.44 -23.79 -11.63
CA PHE A 165 -0.94 -24.95 -10.90
C PHE A 165 -1.95 -25.77 -11.71
N GLY A 166 -1.97 -27.06 -11.39
CA GLY A 166 -2.97 -28.03 -11.80
C GLY A 166 -2.95 -29.17 -10.80
N THR A 167 -2.59 -30.39 -11.23
CA THR A 167 -2.30 -31.48 -10.28
C THR A 167 -1.10 -31.17 -9.37
N TYR A 168 -0.14 -30.41 -9.90
CA TYR A 168 1.06 -29.94 -9.19
C TYR A 168 1.12 -28.42 -9.22
N VAL A 169 1.82 -27.83 -8.25
CA VAL A 169 2.10 -26.40 -8.20
C VAL A 169 3.54 -26.19 -8.66
N GLN A 170 3.75 -25.29 -9.61
CA GLN A 170 5.07 -24.97 -10.15
C GLN A 170 5.39 -23.50 -9.85
N VAL A 171 6.47 -23.27 -9.10
CA VAL A 171 7.00 -21.93 -8.83
C VAL A 171 8.14 -21.67 -9.80
N HIS A 172 8.00 -20.65 -10.66
CA HIS A 172 8.90 -20.42 -11.77
C HIS A 172 10.07 -19.50 -11.39
N GLU A 173 11.29 -19.92 -11.73
CA GLU A 173 12.51 -19.12 -11.59
C GLU A 173 12.69 -18.28 -12.86
N LEU A 174 12.20 -17.04 -12.83
CA LEU A 174 12.23 -16.15 -13.98
C LEU A 174 13.62 -15.57 -14.26
N GLY A 175 14.47 -15.46 -13.22
CA GLY A 175 15.79 -14.84 -13.26
C GLY A 175 16.80 -15.53 -14.17
N PHE A 176 16.64 -16.84 -14.40
CA PHE A 176 17.59 -17.61 -15.21
C PHE A 176 17.15 -17.67 -16.68
N GLY A 177 17.72 -16.78 -17.51
CA GLY A 177 17.29 -16.63 -18.92
C GLY A 177 17.77 -17.71 -19.89
N LEU A 178 18.68 -18.60 -19.47
CA LEU A 178 19.25 -19.63 -20.34
C LEU A 178 18.37 -20.89 -20.42
N LEU A 179 17.75 -21.28 -19.31
CA LEU A 179 16.88 -22.46 -19.21
C LEU A 179 15.71 -22.17 -18.28
N PRO A 180 14.46 -22.50 -18.66
CA PRO A 180 13.34 -22.40 -17.74
C PRO A 180 13.56 -23.39 -16.58
N LYS A 181 13.50 -22.89 -15.35
CA LYS A 181 13.59 -23.70 -14.14
C LYS A 181 12.38 -23.44 -13.26
N SER A 182 11.81 -24.49 -12.70
CA SER A 182 10.66 -24.41 -11.81
C SER A 182 10.80 -25.37 -10.64
N TYR A 183 10.28 -24.98 -9.48
CA TYR A 183 10.17 -25.83 -8.30
C TYR A 183 8.77 -26.42 -8.26
N VAL A 184 8.67 -27.75 -8.23
CA VAL A 184 7.40 -28.47 -8.33
C VAL A 184 7.01 -29.01 -6.96
N PHE A 185 5.81 -28.65 -6.52
CA PHE A 185 5.20 -29.09 -5.27
C PHE A 185 3.96 -29.93 -5.57
N LYS A 186 3.72 -30.95 -4.74
CA LYS A 186 2.54 -31.79 -4.86
C LYS A 186 1.32 -31.02 -4.34
N GLY A 187 0.31 -30.80 -5.18
CA GLY A 187 -0.89 -30.03 -4.79
C GLY A 187 -1.69 -30.64 -3.64
N THR A 188 -1.52 -31.93 -3.36
CA THR A 188 -2.18 -32.63 -2.26
C THR A 188 -1.43 -32.57 -0.93
N LYS A 189 -0.21 -32.03 -0.90
CA LYS A 189 0.61 -31.95 0.32
C LYS A 189 0.69 -30.50 0.75
N GLU A 190 0.28 -30.21 1.98
CA GLU A 190 0.54 -28.91 2.60
C GLU A 190 2.06 -28.76 2.85
N VAL A 191 2.63 -27.66 2.40
CA VAL A 191 4.07 -27.37 2.55
C VAL A 191 4.19 -26.17 3.47
N THR A 192 4.92 -26.35 4.57
CA THR A 192 5.16 -25.27 5.52
C THR A 192 6.10 -24.23 4.92
N LYS A 193 6.05 -22.99 5.44
CA LYS A 193 6.99 -21.92 5.07
C LYS A 193 8.45 -22.38 5.18
N ASP A 194 8.76 -23.16 6.20
CA ASP A 194 10.11 -23.62 6.48
C ASP A 194 10.58 -24.65 5.44
N GLU A 195 9.75 -25.64 5.14
CA GLU A 195 10.01 -26.59 4.06
C GLU A 195 10.15 -25.89 2.70
N MET A 196 9.32 -24.88 2.41
CA MET A 196 9.43 -24.11 1.15
C MET A 196 10.76 -23.36 1.07
N LEU A 197 11.16 -22.67 2.13
CA LEU A 197 12.42 -21.93 2.17
C LEU A 197 13.64 -22.84 1.97
N ASP A 198 13.59 -24.04 2.54
CA ASP A 198 14.66 -25.04 2.42
C ASP A 198 14.67 -25.65 1.00
N GLN A 199 13.51 -26.10 0.49
CA GLN A 199 13.38 -26.70 -0.84
C GLN A 199 13.72 -25.73 -1.98
N MET A 200 13.42 -24.44 -1.81
CA MET A 200 13.77 -23.38 -2.77
C MET A 200 15.17 -22.78 -2.54
N CYS A 201 15.89 -23.29 -1.54
CA CYS A 201 17.26 -22.93 -1.19
C CYS A 201 17.47 -21.44 -0.87
N PHE A 202 16.51 -20.78 -0.21
CA PHE A 202 16.62 -19.37 0.16
C PHE A 202 17.73 -19.08 1.19
N PHE A 203 18.12 -20.09 1.98
CA PHE A 203 19.15 -20.00 3.02
C PHE A 203 20.38 -20.89 2.76
N ALA A 204 20.63 -21.31 1.51
CA ALA A 204 21.79 -22.13 1.20
C ALA A 204 23.09 -21.46 1.70
N GLY A 205 23.69 -22.02 2.75
CA GLY A 205 24.91 -21.51 3.39
C GLY A 205 24.73 -20.36 4.41
N LYS A 206 23.50 -19.98 4.79
CA LYS A 206 23.24 -18.92 5.78
C LYS A 206 22.33 -19.41 6.92
N ARG A 207 22.57 -18.90 8.14
CA ARG A 207 21.72 -19.23 9.29
C ARG A 207 20.35 -18.58 9.13
N LYS A 208 19.30 -19.40 9.21
CA LYS A 208 17.91 -18.98 9.25
C LYS A 208 17.62 -18.22 10.57
N PRO A 209 16.88 -17.11 10.55
CA PRO A 209 16.43 -16.45 11.78
C PRO A 209 15.58 -17.41 12.61
N THR A 210 15.84 -17.49 13.91
CA THR A 210 15.14 -18.41 14.83
C THR A 210 13.77 -17.90 15.28
N THR A 211 13.48 -16.62 15.11
CA THR A 211 12.22 -15.98 15.50
C THR A 211 11.83 -14.87 14.52
N GLY A 212 10.51 -14.67 14.33
CA GLY A 212 9.95 -13.61 13.49
C GLY A 212 9.47 -14.06 12.10
N VAL A 213 8.72 -13.17 11.44
CA VAL A 213 8.23 -13.40 10.07
C VAL A 213 9.34 -13.04 9.09
N ILE A 214 9.93 -14.03 8.43
CA ILE A 214 10.84 -13.82 7.30
C ILE A 214 10.03 -13.28 6.11
N ALA A 215 10.19 -12.01 5.75
CA ALA A 215 9.42 -11.33 4.69
C ALA A 215 10.30 -10.57 3.68
N GLY A 216 11.62 -10.51 3.87
CA GLY A 216 12.50 -9.91 2.88
C GLY A 216 13.96 -9.82 3.30
N THR A 217 14.70 -8.91 2.66
CA THR A 217 16.13 -8.71 2.90
C THR A 217 16.45 -8.29 4.33
N ARG A 218 15.53 -7.57 4.99
CA ARG A 218 15.64 -7.18 6.41
C ARG A 218 15.65 -8.39 7.36
N ASP A 219 15.13 -9.52 6.91
CA ASP A 219 15.03 -10.77 7.69
C ASP A 219 16.06 -11.82 7.26
N GLY A 220 17.16 -11.39 6.63
CA GLY A 220 18.30 -12.26 6.29
C GLY A 220 18.20 -12.99 4.96
N LEU A 221 17.13 -12.80 4.18
CA LEU A 221 17.09 -13.24 2.78
C LEU A 221 18.07 -12.41 1.93
N SER A 222 18.75 -13.04 0.98
CA SER A 222 19.58 -12.29 0.05
C SER A 222 18.73 -11.70 -1.08
N SER A 223 19.07 -10.49 -1.53
CA SER A 223 18.39 -9.83 -2.65
C SER A 223 18.45 -10.69 -3.90
N GLU A 224 19.60 -11.34 -4.13
CA GLU A 224 19.83 -12.24 -5.25
C GLU A 224 18.89 -13.45 -5.18
N SER A 225 18.66 -14.03 -3.99
CA SER A 225 17.79 -15.18 -3.83
C SER A 225 16.34 -14.86 -4.16
N ILE A 226 15.88 -13.64 -3.85
CA ILE A 226 14.55 -13.14 -4.17
C ILE A 226 14.45 -12.83 -5.67
N ALA A 227 15.45 -12.16 -6.23
CA ALA A 227 15.51 -11.76 -7.65
C ALA A 227 15.48 -12.94 -8.63
N ARG A 228 15.78 -14.16 -8.17
CA ARG A 228 15.61 -15.39 -8.96
C ARG A 228 14.15 -15.65 -9.34
N PHE A 229 13.21 -15.34 -8.44
CA PHE A 229 11.78 -15.61 -8.61
C PHE A 229 10.98 -14.37 -8.98
N LEU A 230 11.46 -13.19 -8.56
CA LEU A 230 10.81 -11.90 -8.78
C LEU A 230 11.70 -11.03 -9.68
N LEU A 231 11.25 -10.79 -10.90
CA LEU A 231 11.98 -9.94 -11.86
C LEU A 231 11.26 -8.60 -12.12
N PRO A 232 12.00 -7.52 -12.40
CA PRO A 232 11.39 -6.28 -12.86
C PRO A 232 10.51 -6.51 -14.10
N ALA A 233 9.35 -5.85 -14.17
CA ALA A 233 8.41 -5.97 -15.28
C ALA A 233 9.06 -5.67 -16.63
N SER A 234 9.96 -4.68 -16.67
CA SER A 234 10.80 -4.34 -17.82
C SER A 234 11.63 -5.50 -18.39
N GLU A 235 11.97 -6.50 -17.56
CA GLU A 235 12.73 -7.70 -17.96
C GLU A 235 11.84 -8.91 -18.31
N CYS A 236 10.53 -8.83 -18.02
CA CYS A 236 9.59 -9.96 -18.10
C CYS A 236 8.98 -10.17 -19.49
N ASN A 237 8.84 -9.13 -20.32
CA ASN A 237 8.10 -9.17 -21.59
C ASN A 237 8.57 -10.26 -22.57
N ARG A 238 9.86 -10.61 -22.58
CA ARG A 238 10.39 -11.68 -23.44
C ARG A 238 10.33 -13.08 -22.81
N ARG A 239 10.22 -13.18 -21.48
CA ARG A 239 10.40 -14.44 -20.73
C ARG A 239 9.08 -15.13 -20.40
N ILE A 240 8.03 -14.36 -20.09
CA ILE A 240 6.71 -14.93 -19.77
C ILE A 240 6.07 -15.57 -21.02
N ALA A 241 6.19 -14.92 -22.18
CA ALA A 241 5.66 -15.41 -23.45
C ALA A 241 6.36 -16.68 -23.99
N LYS A 242 7.64 -16.90 -23.62
CA LYS A 242 8.46 -18.05 -24.10
C LYS A 242 8.71 -19.14 -23.04
N GLY A 243 8.30 -18.92 -21.79
CA GLY A 243 8.68 -19.77 -20.65
C GLY A 243 7.51 -20.48 -19.97
N PRO A 244 6.99 -20.01 -18.82
CA PRO A 244 6.07 -20.76 -17.94
C PRO A 244 4.81 -21.30 -18.63
N LEU A 245 4.32 -20.56 -19.62
CA LEU A 245 3.10 -20.85 -20.38
C LEU A 245 3.38 -21.62 -21.69
N ALA A 246 4.63 -21.79 -22.10
CA ALA A 246 5.02 -22.58 -23.27
C ALA A 246 5.37 -24.04 -22.92
N CYS A 247 5.76 -24.32 -21.66
CA CYS A 247 6.07 -25.67 -21.17
C CYS A 247 4.89 -26.40 -20.51
N SER A 248 3.71 -25.76 -20.42
CA SER A 248 2.50 -26.29 -19.75
C SER A 248 1.46 -26.90 -20.72
N SER A 249 1.81 -27.00 -22.00
CA SER A 249 1.05 -27.70 -23.06
C SER A 249 1.71 -29.02 -23.43
#